data_AF-A0A8J6IXP8-F1
#
_entry.id   AF-A0A8J6IXP8-F1
#
_cell.length_a   1.000
_cell.length_b   1.000
_cell.length_c   1.000
_cell.angle_alpha   90.00
_cell.angle_beta   90.00
_cell.angle_gamma   90.00
#
_symmetry.space_group_name_H-M   'P 1'
#
loop_
_entity.id
_entity.type
_entity.pdbx_description
1 polymer ?
#
loop_
_entity_poly.entity_id
_entity_poly.type
_entity_poly.pdbx_seq_one_letter_code
_entity_poly.pdbx_strand_id
1 'polypeptide(L)'
;MFGCHFSAPSFTFADIRELYHLRWGIETSFRDLKYTLGLVNLHGKSDAFAEQEIYASLTAFNFASRVCKEVVVRQPKNGVYAYKVNFKMAVMLCKEFLRTPRADGETLLKEIARHTVPIRPNRQDERNLRTKGFYGFVYRIAA
;
A
#
# COMPACT_ATOMS: atom_id res chain seq x y z
N MET A 1 -29.41 -41.56 4.14
CA MET A 1 -29.19 -40.38 5.00
C MET A 1 -27.69 -40.18 5.12
N PHE A 2 -27.06 -39.51 4.14
CA PHE A 2 -25.62 -39.21 4.19
C PHE A 2 -25.43 -37.88 4.91
N GLY A 3 -25.12 -37.95 6.21
CA GLY A 3 -24.75 -36.77 6.99
C GLY A 3 -23.35 -36.33 6.59
N CYS A 4 -23.24 -35.18 5.92
CA CYS A 4 -21.97 -34.49 5.76
C CYS A 4 -21.51 -33.98 7.13
N HIS A 5 -20.65 -34.75 7.80
CA HIS A 5 -19.80 -34.22 8.87
C HIS A 5 -18.75 -33.30 8.24
N PHE A 6 -19.03 -32.00 8.20
CA PHE A 6 -17.97 -31.01 8.04
C PHE A 6 -17.15 -31.00 9.35
N SER A 7 -16.04 -31.75 9.42
CA SER A 7 -15.05 -31.52 10.47
C SER A 7 -14.44 -30.14 10.22
N ALA A 8 -14.45 -29.26 11.21
CA ALA A 8 -13.76 -27.98 11.10
C ALA A 8 -12.29 -28.24 10.74
N PRO A 9 -11.72 -27.57 9.71
CA PRO A 9 -10.31 -27.70 9.42
C PRO A 9 -9.50 -27.20 10.64
N SER A 10 -8.68 -28.08 11.22
CA SER A 10 -7.76 -27.71 12.28
C SER A 10 -6.63 -26.89 11.67
N PHE A 11 -6.69 -25.57 11.80
CA PHE A 11 -5.61 -24.68 11.34
C PHE A 11 -4.33 -24.96 12.12
N THR A 12 -3.24 -25.15 11.41
CA THR A 12 -1.90 -25.25 11.99
C THR A 12 -1.35 -23.86 12.31
N PHE A 13 -0.30 -23.79 13.14
CA PHE A 13 0.39 -22.52 13.40
C PHE A 13 0.98 -21.90 12.12
N ALA A 14 1.41 -22.72 11.17
CA ALA A 14 1.91 -22.25 9.87
C ALA A 14 0.80 -21.56 9.07
N ASP A 15 -0.42 -22.13 9.05
CA ASP A 15 -1.57 -21.55 8.37
C ASP A 15 -1.94 -20.18 8.95
N ILE A 16 -1.96 -20.07 10.29
CA ILE A 16 -2.25 -18.80 10.97
C ILE A 16 -1.19 -17.74 10.64
N ARG A 17 0.08 -18.13 10.61
CA ARG A 17 1.19 -17.23 10.25
C ARG A 17 1.06 -16.73 8.81
N GLU A 18 0.72 -17.62 7.88
CA GLU A 18 0.52 -17.26 6.47
C GLU A 18 -0.68 -16.31 6.30
N LEU A 19 -1.81 -16.62 6.92
CA LEU A 19 -3.00 -15.75 6.92
C LEU A 19 -2.67 -14.35 7.47
N TYR A 20 -1.87 -14.27 8.53
CA TYR A 20 -1.44 -12.98 9.08
C TYR A 20 -0.55 -12.20 8.09
N HIS A 21 0.35 -12.89 7.38
CA HIS A 21 1.18 -12.28 6.33
C HIS A 21 0.34 -11.77 5.15
N LEU A 22 -0.68 -12.52 4.71
CA LEU A 22 -1.60 -12.09 3.64
C LEU A 22 -2.40 -10.85 4.06
N ARG A 23 -2.89 -10.82 5.30
CA ARG A 23 -3.62 -9.67 5.88
C ARG A 23 -2.79 -8.39 5.87
N TRP A 24 -1.49 -8.49 6.16
CA TRP A 24 -0.58 -7.34 6.15
C TRP A 24 -0.46 -6.67 4.77
N GLY A 25 -0.55 -7.47 3.70
CA GLY A 25 -0.62 -6.96 2.33
C GLY A 25 -1.80 -6.00 2.14
N ILE A 26 -2.98 -6.39 2.62
CA ILE A 26 -4.21 -5.58 2.56
C ILE A 26 -4.05 -4.29 3.37
N GLU A 27 -3.53 -4.36 4.60
CA GLU A 27 -3.30 -3.18 5.44
C GLU A 27 -2.36 -2.16 4.77
N THR A 28 -1.34 -2.66 4.08
CA THR A 28 -0.38 -1.81 3.37
C THR A 28 -1.04 -1.14 2.15
N SER A 29 -1.85 -1.88 1.39
CA SER A 29 -2.63 -1.31 0.28
C SER A 29 -3.59 -0.22 0.75
N PHE A 30 -4.29 -0.40 1.88
CA PHE A 30 -5.14 0.65 2.45
C PHE A 30 -4.34 1.85 2.93
N ARG A 31 -3.14 1.65 3.48
CA ARG A 31 -2.24 2.75 3.83
C ARG A 31 -1.84 3.56 2.59
N ASP A 32 -1.53 2.89 1.49
CA ASP A 32 -1.19 3.56 0.23
C ASP A 32 -2.40 4.29 -0.37
N LEU A 33 -3.58 3.69 -0.38
CA LEU A 33 -4.82 4.36 -0.78
C LEU A 33 -5.07 5.65 0.03
N LYS A 34 -4.91 5.58 1.35
CA LYS A 34 -5.08 6.73 2.25
C LYS A 34 -4.04 7.82 2.01
N TYR A 35 -2.77 7.47 2.09
CA TYR A 35 -1.70 8.47 2.21
C TYR A 35 -0.93 8.71 0.91
N THR A 36 -0.75 7.68 0.08
CA THR A 36 -0.04 7.81 -1.19
C THR A 36 -0.96 8.40 -2.26
N LEU A 37 -2.23 7.96 -2.30
CA LEU A 37 -3.21 8.45 -3.27
C LEU A 37 -4.00 9.67 -2.79
N GLY A 38 -4.11 9.86 -1.48
CA GLY A 38 -4.70 11.06 -0.87
C GLY A 38 -6.14 10.89 -0.38
N LEU A 39 -6.66 9.67 -0.24
CA LEU A 39 -8.04 9.43 0.21
C LEU A 39 -8.36 9.85 1.65
N VAL A 40 -7.38 10.34 2.41
CA VAL A 40 -7.63 11.00 3.70
C VAL A 40 -8.31 12.36 3.51
N ASN A 41 -8.08 13.03 2.38
CA ASN A 41 -8.56 14.39 2.11
C ASN A 41 -9.41 14.40 0.82
N LEU A 42 -10.70 14.11 0.94
CA LEU A 42 -11.65 14.22 -0.16
C LEU A 42 -12.09 15.68 -0.36
N HIS A 43 -12.32 16.08 -1.61
CA HIS A 43 -12.67 17.48 -1.95
C HIS A 43 -14.13 17.64 -2.38
N GLY A 44 -14.82 16.54 -2.69
CA GLY A 44 -16.21 16.48 -3.09
C GLY A 44 -17.13 17.05 -2.02
N LYS A 45 -18.03 17.94 -2.44
CA LYS A 45 -19.02 18.58 -1.57
C LYS A 45 -20.32 17.79 -1.41
N SER A 46 -20.48 16.70 -2.16
CA SER A 46 -21.63 15.79 -2.10
C SER A 46 -21.16 14.35 -2.12
N ASP A 47 -21.98 13.44 -1.58
CA ASP A 47 -21.68 12.01 -1.50
C ASP A 47 -21.31 11.39 -2.85
N ALA A 48 -22.00 11.77 -3.93
CA ALA A 48 -21.70 11.29 -5.27
C ALA A 48 -20.28 11.67 -5.75
N PHE A 49 -19.80 12.87 -5.42
CA PHE A 49 -18.44 13.30 -5.76
C PHE A 49 -17.40 12.61 -4.87
N ALA A 50 -17.72 12.39 -3.59
CA ALA A 50 -16.86 11.64 -2.69
C ALA A 50 -16.68 10.19 -3.17
N GLU A 51 -17.77 9.53 -3.58
CA GLU A 51 -17.76 8.21 -4.18
C GLU A 51 -16.93 8.17 -5.47
N GLN A 52 -17.08 9.17 -6.34
CA GLN A 52 -16.27 9.30 -7.56
C GLN A 52 -14.77 9.42 -7.25
N GLU A 53 -14.37 10.22 -6.26
CA GLU A 53 -12.96 10.34 -5.84
C GLU A 53 -12.39 9.02 -5.30
N ILE A 54 -13.20 8.27 -4.56
CA ILE A 54 -12.83 6.94 -4.05
C ILE A 54 -12.57 5.98 -5.21
N TYR A 55 -13.49 5.87 -6.17
CA TYR A 55 -13.30 4.98 -7.32
C TYR A 55 -12.16 5.43 -8.24
N ALA A 56 -11.98 6.74 -8.45
CA ALA A 56 -10.87 7.27 -9.23
C ALA A 56 -9.53 6.90 -8.57
N SER A 57 -9.42 7.04 -7.25
CA SER A 57 -8.23 6.65 -6.50
C SER A 57 -7.97 5.15 -6.54
N LEU A 58 -9.02 4.32 -6.40
CA LEU A 58 -8.90 2.86 -6.52
C LEU A 58 -8.43 2.45 -7.92
N THR A 59 -8.95 3.11 -8.95
CA THR A 59 -8.54 2.88 -10.34
C THR A 59 -7.07 3.28 -10.55
N ALA A 60 -6.66 4.44 -10.04
CA ALA A 60 -5.27 4.89 -10.09
C ALA A 60 -4.32 3.95 -9.32
N PHE A 61 -4.75 3.42 -8.17
CA PHE A 61 -4.01 2.43 -7.40
C PHE A 61 -3.76 1.16 -8.23
N ASN A 62 -4.82 0.63 -8.85
CA ASN A 62 -4.75 -0.58 -9.66
C ASN A 62 -3.87 -0.38 -10.89
N PHE A 63 -3.99 0.78 -11.56
CA PHE A 63 -3.14 1.16 -12.68
C PHE A 63 -1.66 1.19 -12.25
N ALA A 64 -1.31 1.96 -11.22
CA ALA A 64 0.06 2.05 -10.73
C ALA A 64 0.60 0.70 -10.26
N SER A 65 -0.23 -0.12 -9.61
CA SER A 65 0.13 -1.47 -9.19
C SER A 65 0.44 -2.39 -10.38
N ARG A 66 -0.33 -2.28 -11.47
CA ARG A 66 -0.07 -3.07 -12.69
C ARG A 66 1.22 -2.62 -13.37
N VAL A 67 1.45 -1.31 -13.49
CA VAL A 67 2.69 -0.75 -14.04
C VAL A 67 3.89 -1.21 -13.21
N CYS A 68 3.82 -1.13 -11.88
CA CYS A 68 4.91 -1.58 -11.00
C CYS A 68 5.26 -3.06 -11.19
N LYS A 69 4.29 -3.92 -11.52
CA LYS A 69 4.52 -5.34 -11.80
C LYS A 69 5.23 -5.58 -13.13
N GLU A 70 5.02 -4.71 -14.10
CA GLU A 70 5.65 -4.78 -15.42
C GLU A 70 7.09 -4.22 -15.41
N VAL A 71 7.38 -3.30 -14.50
CA VAL A 71 8.71 -2.69 -14.39
C VAL A 71 9.75 -3.74 -13.99
N VAL A 72 10.72 -3.95 -14.89
CA VAL A 72 11.86 -4.84 -14.66
C VAL A 72 12.87 -4.14 -13.76
N VAL A 73 12.92 -4.53 -12.49
CA VAL A 73 13.93 -4.07 -11.53
C VAL A 73 15.19 -4.93 -11.66
N ARG A 74 16.29 -4.33 -12.10
CA ARG A 74 17.60 -5.01 -12.15
C ARG A 74 18.10 -5.28 -10.74
N GLN A 75 18.16 -6.56 -10.37
CA GLN A 75 18.74 -6.98 -9.11
C GLN A 75 20.27 -7.02 -9.21
N PRO A 76 20.99 -6.53 -8.19
CA PRO A 76 22.45 -6.60 -8.18
C PRO A 76 22.92 -8.07 -8.05
N LYS A 77 23.88 -8.48 -8.89
CA LYS A 77 24.43 -9.86 -8.89
C LYS A 77 25.16 -10.22 -7.60
N ASN A 78 25.90 -9.26 -7.04
CA ASN A 78 26.68 -9.40 -5.79
C ASN A 78 26.16 -8.46 -4.68
N GLY A 79 24.88 -8.06 -4.75
CA GLY A 79 24.31 -7.12 -3.78
C GLY A 79 23.77 -7.82 -2.55
N VAL A 80 23.85 -7.13 -1.41
CA VAL A 80 23.35 -7.62 -0.12
C VAL A 80 21.82 -7.74 -0.08
N TYR A 81 21.11 -6.93 -0.88
CA TYR A 81 19.65 -6.84 -0.84
C TYR A 81 19.04 -7.01 -2.23
N ALA A 82 17.85 -7.61 -2.25
CA ALA A 82 16.92 -7.47 -3.37
C ALA A 82 16.24 -6.09 -3.31
N TYR A 83 15.85 -5.55 -4.45
CA TYR A 83 15.23 -4.24 -4.58
C TYR A 83 13.79 -4.36 -5.07
N LYS A 84 12.93 -3.45 -4.61
CA LYS A 84 11.57 -3.28 -5.11
C LYS A 84 11.33 -1.84 -5.54
N VAL A 85 10.34 -1.63 -6.40
CA VAL A 85 9.90 -0.29 -6.80
C VAL A 85 9.41 0.51 -5.60
N ASN A 86 9.75 1.79 -5.55
CA ASN A 86 9.15 2.75 -4.63
C ASN A 86 7.74 3.08 -5.10
N PHE A 87 6.73 2.45 -4.49
CA PHE A 87 5.33 2.58 -4.90
C PHE A 87 4.82 4.03 -4.88
N LYS A 88 5.24 4.85 -3.91
CA LYS A 88 4.86 6.27 -3.85
C LYS A 88 5.34 7.04 -5.08
N MET A 89 6.60 6.84 -5.46
CA MET A 89 7.16 7.48 -6.66
C MET A 89 6.48 6.96 -7.94
N ALA A 90 6.18 5.66 -8.00
CA ALA A 90 5.47 5.08 -9.13
C ALA A 90 4.06 5.68 -9.28
N VAL A 91 3.29 5.84 -8.20
CA VAL A 91 1.98 6.50 -8.23
C VAL A 91 2.08 7.93 -8.74
N MET A 92 3.08 8.70 -8.29
CA MET A 92 3.30 10.07 -8.76
C MET A 92 3.60 10.12 -10.26
N LEU A 93 4.51 9.26 -10.75
CA LEU A 93 4.85 9.18 -12.17
C LEU A 93 3.67 8.69 -13.03
N CYS A 94 2.90 7.73 -12.53
CA CYS A 94 1.68 7.26 -13.19
C CYS A 94 0.62 8.37 -13.29
N LYS A 95 0.44 9.18 -12.24
CA LYS A 95 -0.46 10.35 -12.29
C LYS A 95 0.02 11.37 -13.32
N GLU A 96 1.32 11.63 -13.37
CA GLU A 96 1.90 12.58 -14.35
C GLU A 96 1.75 12.09 -15.79
N PHE A 97 1.95 10.79 -16.01
CA PHE A 97 1.70 10.13 -17.29
C PHE A 97 0.24 10.32 -17.77
N LEU A 98 -0.74 10.10 -16.87
CA LEU A 98 -2.15 10.28 -17.20
C LEU A 98 -2.55 11.74 -17.46
N ARG A 99 -1.83 12.70 -16.86
CA ARG A 99 -2.05 14.14 -17.06
C ARG A 99 -1.41 14.65 -18.36
N THR A 100 -0.40 13.97 -18.87
CA THR A 100 0.41 14.44 -20.00
C THR A 100 -0.10 13.87 -21.32
N PRO A 101 -0.61 14.69 -22.25
CA PRO A 101 -1.06 14.21 -23.55
C PRO A 101 0.09 13.58 -24.33
N ARG A 102 -0.16 12.44 -24.99
CA ARG A 102 0.82 11.71 -25.81
C ARG A 102 2.09 11.28 -25.05
N ALA A 103 1.99 11.07 -23.74
CA ALA A 103 3.10 10.53 -22.95
C ALA A 103 3.48 9.11 -23.41
N ASP A 104 4.78 8.83 -23.39
CA ASP A 104 5.32 7.53 -23.78
C ASP A 104 5.37 6.56 -22.59
N GLY A 105 4.79 5.38 -22.77
CA GLY A 105 4.74 4.33 -21.77
C GLY A 105 6.11 3.70 -21.49
N GLU A 106 7.00 3.62 -22.49
CA GLU A 106 8.34 3.07 -22.25
C GLU A 106 9.17 3.99 -21.36
N THR A 107 9.08 5.29 -21.59
CA THR A 107 9.71 6.31 -20.76
C THR A 107 9.21 6.22 -19.31
N LEU A 108 7.89 6.06 -19.11
CA LEU A 108 7.32 5.84 -17.77
C LEU A 108 7.96 4.64 -17.06
N LEU A 109 8.05 3.49 -17.73
CA LEU A 109 8.64 2.28 -17.15
C LEU A 109 10.12 2.48 -16.79
N LYS A 110 10.89 3.16 -17.64
CA LYS A 110 12.31 3.47 -17.41
C LYS A 110 12.49 4.40 -16.21
N GLU A 111 11.66 5.42 -16.05
CA GLU A 111 11.72 6.34 -14.90
C GLU A 111 11.34 5.64 -13.59
N ILE A 112 10.28 4.82 -13.60
CA ILE A 112 9.90 4.06 -12.41
C ILE A 112 11.02 3.09 -11.99
N ALA A 113 11.70 2.46 -12.95
CA ALA A 113 12.80 1.53 -12.67
C ALA A 113 13.98 2.18 -11.93
N ARG A 114 14.16 3.51 -12.02
CA ARG A 114 15.20 4.26 -11.28
C ARG A 114 14.87 4.40 -9.80
N HIS A 115 13.58 4.41 -9.44
CA HIS A 115 13.12 4.60 -8.07
C HIS A 115 12.90 3.25 -7.37
N THR A 116 13.97 2.71 -6.78
CA THR A 116 13.92 1.44 -6.05
C THR A 116 14.36 1.59 -4.61
N VAL A 117 13.88 0.67 -3.76
CA VAL A 117 14.17 0.60 -2.33
C VAL A 117 14.62 -0.83 -2.00
N PRO A 118 15.69 -1.01 -1.21
CA PRO A 118 16.13 -2.34 -0.80
C PRO A 118 15.10 -3.02 0.12
N ILE A 119 14.83 -4.29 -0.14
CA ILE A 119 14.09 -5.20 0.72
C ILE A 119 15.07 -5.73 1.76
N ARG A 120 14.86 -5.37 3.03
CA ARG A 120 15.69 -5.82 4.15
C ARG A 120 14.95 -6.96 4.87
N PRO A 121 15.28 -8.23 4.61
CA PRO A 121 14.69 -9.36 5.34
C PRO A 121 15.05 -9.26 6.83
N ASN A 122 14.16 -9.72 7.69
CA ASN A 122 14.34 -9.70 9.16
C ASN A 122 14.58 -8.31 9.77
N ARG A 123 14.10 -7.23 9.13
CA ARG A 123 14.07 -5.92 9.78
C ARG A 123 13.14 -5.98 10.99
N GLN A 124 13.73 -6.05 12.17
CA GLN A 124 13.06 -5.82 13.44
C GLN A 124 13.31 -4.36 13.81
N ASP A 125 12.24 -3.64 14.09
CA ASP A 125 12.31 -2.29 14.64
C ASP A 125 11.91 -2.42 16.11
N GLU A 126 12.84 -2.14 17.02
CA GLU A 126 12.51 -2.15 18.45
C GLU A 126 11.45 -1.08 18.68
N ARG A 127 10.23 -1.52 19.03
CA ARG A 127 9.17 -0.59 19.38
C ARG A 127 9.59 0.15 20.65
N ASN A 128 9.85 1.44 20.52
CA ASN A 128 9.95 2.36 21.65
C ASN A 128 8.58 2.48 22.32
N LEU A 129 8.23 1.47 23.13
CA LEU A 129 7.02 1.41 23.93
C LEU A 129 7.16 2.40 25.08
N ARG A 130 6.88 3.68 24.82
CA ARG A 130 6.70 4.65 25.89
C ARG A 130 5.43 4.31 26.66
N THR A 131 5.52 4.26 27.99
CA THR A 131 4.36 4.18 28.86
C THR A 131 3.41 5.32 28.49
N LYS A 132 2.19 5.00 28.09
CA LYS A 132 1.20 6.00 27.71
C LYS A 132 0.89 6.85 28.93
N GLY A 133 1.39 8.09 28.96
CA GLY A 133 1.09 9.03 30.04
C GLY A 133 -0.40 9.31 30.12
N PHE A 134 -0.87 9.66 31.31
CA PHE A 134 -2.21 10.18 31.48
C PHE A 134 -2.32 11.51 30.71
N TYR A 135 -3.09 11.51 29.62
CA TYR A 135 -3.51 12.75 28.99
C TYR A 135 -4.60 13.35 29.87
N GLY A 136 -4.26 14.37 30.65
CA GLY A 136 -5.25 15.11 31.41
C GLY A 136 -6.40 15.52 30.51
N PHE A 137 -7.62 15.29 30.97
CA PHE A 137 -8.81 15.76 30.28
C PHE A 137 -8.82 17.29 30.31
N VAL A 138 -8.18 17.94 29.34
CA VAL A 138 -8.31 19.38 29.13
C VAL A 138 -9.62 19.62 28.38
N TYR A 139 -10.75 19.38 29.05
CA TYR A 139 -12.03 19.89 28.56
C TYR A 139 -12.03 21.41 28.77
N ARG A 140 -12.01 22.13 27.64
CA ARG A 140 -12.57 23.48 27.44
C ARG A 140 -12.39 24.48 28.60
N ILE A 141 -11.35 25.29 28.54
CA ILE A 141 -11.48 26.68 29.00
C ILE A 141 -11.90 27.46 27.76
N ALA A 142 -13.21 27.70 27.64
CA ALA A 142 -13.68 28.79 26.80
C ALA A 142 -13.26 30.09 27.52
N ALA A 143 -12.44 30.89 26.86
CA ALA A 143 -12.21 32.28 27.21
C ALA A 143 -12.55 33.12 25.97
#